data_AF-A0A971LKQ9-F1
#
_entry.id   AF-A0A971LKQ9-F1
#
_cell.length_a   1.000
_cell.length_b   1.000
_cell.length_c   1.000
_cell.angle_alpha   90.00
_cell.angle_beta   90.00
_cell.angle_gamma   90.00
#
_symmetry.space_group_name_H-M   'P 1'
#
loop_
_entity.id
_entity.type
_entity.pdbx_description
1 polymer ?
#
loop_
_entity_poly.entity_id
_entity_poly.type
_entity_poly.pdbx_seq_one_letter_code
_entity_poly.pdbx_strand_id
1 'polypeptide(L)' 'MPQLTRPSENELLQQIEALRRELDEILQQSPELLGSQQVYALSSRLDILIATYMRSKAQPNSPKK' A
#
# COMPACT_ATOMS: atom_id res chain seq x y z
N MET A 1 -17.65 -16.41 13.98
CA MET A 1 -16.48 -15.50 13.85
C MET A 1 -16.31 -15.21 12.36
N PRO A 2 -16.50 -13.99 11.85
CA PRO A 2 -16.15 -13.70 10.46
C PRO A 2 -14.64 -13.85 10.30
N GLN A 3 -14.21 -14.67 9.35
CA GLN A 3 -12.80 -14.87 9.04
C GLN A 3 -12.30 -13.62 8.33
N LEU A 4 -11.47 -12.82 9.01
CA LEU A 4 -10.70 -11.74 8.39
C LEU A 4 -9.66 -12.40 7.48
N THR A 5 -10.03 -12.66 6.23
CA THR A 5 -9.11 -13.11 5.20
C THR A 5 -8.04 -12.04 5.05
N ARG A 6 -6.79 -12.37 5.41
CA ARG A 6 -5.67 -11.47 5.17
C ARG A 6 -5.59 -11.22 3.66
N PRO A 7 -5.45 -9.98 3.19
CA PRO A 7 -5.29 -9.72 1.77
C PRO A 7 -4.11 -10.53 1.24
N SER A 8 -4.32 -11.20 0.12
CA SER A 8 -3.27 -11.94 -0.58
C SER A 8 -2.16 -11.00 -1.05
N GLU A 9 -1.00 -11.55 -1.34
CA GLU A 9 0.13 -10.78 -1.85
C GLU A 9 -0.23 -9.99 -3.12
N ASN A 10 -0.97 -10.61 -4.05
CA ASN A 10 -1.43 -9.95 -5.26
C ASN A 10 -2.40 -8.81 -4.95
N GLU A 11 -3.31 -8.97 -3.98
CA GLU A 11 -4.21 -7.89 -3.58
C GLU A 11 -3.45 -6.70 -2.95
N LEU A 12 -2.38 -6.96 -2.20
CA LEU A 12 -1.52 -5.90 -1.67
C LEU A 12 -0.78 -5.17 -2.80
N LEU A 13 -0.22 -5.88 -3.77
CA LEU A 13 0.45 -5.27 -4.92
C LEU A 13 -0.51 -4.44 -5.77
N GLN A 14 -1.72 -4.95 -6.04
CA GLN A 14 -2.75 -4.22 -6.77
C GLN A 14 -3.17 -2.94 -6.03
N GLN A 15 -3.31 -3.00 -4.70
CA GLN A 15 -3.62 -1.81 -3.89
C GLN A 15 -2.48 -0.78 -3.88
N ILE A 16 -1.23 -1.23 -3.80
CA ILE A 16 -0.04 -0.35 -3.89
C ILE A 16 -0.01 0.34 -5.25
N GLU A 17 -0.20 -0.41 -6.34
CA GLU A 17 -0.17 0.15 -7.69
C GLU A 17 -1.32 1.12 -7.95
N ALA A 18 -2.54 0.77 -7.52
CA ALA A 18 -3.70 1.64 -7.66
C ALA A 18 -3.50 2.97 -6.91
N LEU A 19 -3.04 2.91 -5.66
CA LEU A 19 -2.84 4.11 -4.84
C LEU A 19 -1.68 4.96 -5.35
N ARG A 20 -0.63 4.34 -5.90
CA ARG A 20 0.45 5.06 -6.59
C ARG A 20 -0.07 5.81 -7.82
N ARG A 21 -0.88 5.14 -8.66
CA ARG A 21 -1.47 5.79 -9.85
C ARG A 21 -2.39 6.94 -9.46
N GLU A 22 -3.21 6.77 -8.43
CA GLU A 22 -4.08 7.83 -7.90
C GLU A 22 -3.27 9.05 -7.45
N LEU A 23 -2.17 8.84 -6.71
CA LEU A 23 -1.25 9.91 -6.31
C LEU A 23 -0.62 10.62 -7.52
N ASP A 24 -0.13 9.85 -8.49
CA ASP A 24 0.47 10.39 -9.72
C ASP A 24 -0.57 11.22 -10.51
N GLU A 25 -1.81 10.73 -10.66
CA GLU A 25 -2.90 11.43 -11.34
C GLU A 25 -3.28 12.74 -10.63
N ILE A 26 -3.41 12.71 -9.30
CA ILE A 26 -3.70 13.91 -8.50
C ILE A 26 -2.61 14.96 -8.67
N LEU A 27 -1.34 14.58 -8.60
CA LEU A 27 -0.21 15.51 -8.71
C LEU A 27 0.01 15.99 -10.15
N GLN A 28 -0.37 15.20 -11.16
CA GLN A 28 -0.37 15.63 -12.56
C GLN A 28 -1.47 16.67 -12.84
N GLN A 29 -2.66 16.47 -12.28
CA GLN A 29 -3.80 17.38 -12.47
C GLN A 29 -3.71 18.63 -11.61
N SER A 30 -3.14 18.51 -10.41
CA SER A 30 -3.10 19.55 -9.39
C SER A 30 -1.77 19.51 -8.63
N PRO A 31 -0.65 19.94 -9.24
CA PRO A 31 0.67 19.92 -8.60
C PRO A 31 0.77 20.79 -7.34
N GLU A 32 -0.10 21.77 -7.19
CA GLU A 32 -0.23 22.60 -5.98
C GLU A 32 -0.70 21.82 -4.75
N LEU A 33 -1.28 20.63 -4.95
CA LEU A 33 -1.65 19.72 -3.85
C LEU A 33 -0.42 18.99 -3.29
N LEU A 34 0.76 19.15 -3.90
CA LEU A 34 2.01 18.65 -3.33
C LEU A 34 2.22 19.23 -1.93
N GLY A 35 2.40 18.36 -0.94
CA GLY A 35 2.53 18.76 0.46
C GLY A 35 1.19 19.07 1.15
N SER A 36 0.06 18.95 0.46
CA SER A 36 -1.26 19.04 1.09
C SER A 36 -1.50 17.86 2.05
N GLN A 37 -2.40 18.08 3.00
CA GLN A 37 -2.82 17.03 3.94
C GLN A 37 -3.41 15.81 3.21
N GLN A 38 -4.07 16.01 2.07
CA GLN A 38 -4.64 14.93 1.26
C GLN A 38 -3.53 14.04 0.68
N VAL A 39 -2.54 14.63 0.00
CA VAL A 39 -1.41 13.89 -0.58
C VAL A 39 -0.59 13.21 0.51
N TYR A 40 -0.42 13.85 1.67
CA TYR A 40 0.24 13.23 2.82
C TYR A 40 -0.52 11.99 3.33
N ALA A 41 -1.84 12.07 3.48
CA ALA A 41 -2.65 10.93 3.93
C ALA A 41 -2.59 9.75 2.94
N LEU A 42 -2.65 10.01 1.64
CA LEU A 42 -2.52 8.99 0.60
C LEU A 42 -1.11 8.37 0.59
N SER A 43 -0.07 9.20 0.72
CA SER A 43 1.32 8.72 0.79
C SER A 43 1.55 7.86 2.04
N SER A 44 1.02 8.27 3.19
CA SER A 44 1.09 7.51 4.44
C SER A 44 0.39 6.14 4.32
N ARG A 45 -0.76 6.09 3.63
CA ARG A 45 -1.45 4.82 3.34
C ARG A 45 -0.63 3.93 2.42
N LEU A 46 0.04 4.50 1.42
CA LEU A 46 0.92 3.76 0.52
C LEU A 46 2.10 3.14 1.28
N ASP A 47 2.73 3.89 2.18
CA ASP A 47 3.82 3.40 3.03
C ASP A 47 3.38 2.21 3.90
N ILE A 48 2.17 2.27 4.48
CA ILE A 48 1.60 1.18 5.28
C ILE A 48 1.42 -0.09 4.43
N LEU A 49 0.92 0.05 3.20
CA LEU A 49 0.74 -1.08 2.30
C LEU A 49 2.09 -1.70 1.90
N ILE A 50 3.07 -0.87 1.56
CA ILE A 50 4.44 -1.32 1.24
C ILE A 50 5.06 -2.03 2.45
N ALA A 51 4.96 -1.45 3.65
CA ALA A 51 5.48 -2.07 4.87
C ALA A 51 4.79 -3.41 5.19
N THR A 52 3.51 -3.54 4.85
CA THR A 52 2.74 -4.78 5.01
C THR A 52 3.21 -5.84 4.01
N TYR A 53 3.41 -5.46 2.74
CA TYR A 53 3.98 -6.32 1.72
C TYR A 53 5.41 -6.77 2.06
N MET A 54 6.27 -5.84 2.49
CA MET A 54 7.64 -6.19 2.89
C MET A 54 7.67 -7.14 4.08
N ARG A 55 6.75 -6.99 5.05
CA ARG A 55 6.61 -7.93 6.17
C ARG A 55 6.11 -9.31 5.73
N SER A 56 5.22 -9.40 4.73
CA SER A 56 4.79 -10.70 4.21
C SER A 56 5.93 -11.42 3.48
N LYS A 57 6.83 -10.67 2.81
CA LYS A 57 8.05 -11.19 2.19
C LYS A 57 9.15 -11.56 3.19
N ALA A 58 9.25 -10.82 4.29
CA ALA A 58 10.27 -11.03 5.31
C ALA A 58 9.99 -12.20 6.26
N GLN A 59 8.80 -12.83 6.20
CA GLN A 59 8.58 -14.08 6.91
C GLN A 59 9.35 -15.21 6.20
N PRO A 60 10.40 -15.78 6.82
CA PRO A 60 11.01 -16.97 6.27
C PRO A 60 9.96 -18.08 6.34
N ASN A 61 9.63 -18.68 5.19
CA ASN A 61 9.11 -20.05 5.15
C ASN A 61 10.18 -20.97 5.76
N SER A 62 10.28 -21.00 7.09
CA SER A 62 10.94 -22.07 7.81
C SER A 62 9.86 -23.08 8.15
N PRO A 63 9.72 -24.18 7.39
CA PRO A 63 8.98 -25.32 7.91
C PRO A 63 9.70 -25.75 9.20
N LYS A 64 9.04 -25.57 10.34
CA LYS A 64 9.49 -26.22 11.57
C LYS A 64 9.39 -27.73 11.32
N LYS A 65 10.55 -28.38 11.35
CA LYS A 65 10.71 -29.83 11.40
C LYS A 65 9.89 -30.45 12.54
#